data_AF-A0A7R9DIL7-F1
#
_entry.id   AF-A0A7R9DIL7-F1
#
_cell.length_a   1.000
_cell.length_b   1.000
_cell.length_c   1.000
_cell.angle_alpha   90.00
_cell.angle_beta   90.00
_cell.angle_gamma   90.00
#
_symmetry.space_group_name_H-M   'P 1'
#
loop_
_entity.id
_entity.type
_entity.pdbx_description
1 polymer ?
#
loop_
_entity_poly.entity_id
_entity_poly.type
_entity_poly.pdbx_seq_one_letter_code
_entity_poly.pdbx_strand_id
1 'polypeptide(L)'
;MNTYNDNPKQCLKKIIESASAKFNESVDIAVNLGVDSRKSEEQVRGTVVLPKGIGKNIKVAVFAQDKHLLEAEKAGADIAGGEDLVEEIKKGRKLDVDWCITTPDFMAKITPIAKILGAKGLMPNPKFGTVTSNIAEAIKTIKSGQIKFRTDKNGVIHGKLGNIKFDIDDLLENLKAFLKVIKDNKPISAKGIYFKGSDTVKRKNKDEFIQSTINVFVNNDFLILVNFKSINANDSLTLRNSLKSIAGGVLVVKNTLARLALERTGKFSYLSGKFSGSVAIIYSSGIVEAAKLIVDFINANKEKMSVICAAHINELLTVEDVNKLAKLPSLDELRVKIMRLISYDIPARLALSINSSSMRLMRVLDYYSSKK
;
A
#
# COMPACT_ATOMS: atom_id res chain seq x y z
N MET A 1 -13.70 -11.08 7.84
CA MET A 1 -14.24 -10.33 8.99
C MET A 1 -13.44 -9.03 9.16
N ASN A 2 -14.02 -7.87 8.86
CA ASN A 2 -13.40 -6.57 9.12
C ASN A 2 -13.78 -6.12 10.54
N THR A 3 -13.12 -6.67 11.55
CA THR A 3 -13.35 -6.25 12.93
C THR A 3 -12.59 -4.97 13.21
N TYR A 4 -13.38 -3.93 13.47
CA TYR A 4 -12.99 -2.66 14.06
C TYR A 4 -12.07 -2.89 15.26
N ASN A 5 -11.03 -2.05 15.35
CA ASN A 5 -10.28 -1.56 16.51
C ASN A 5 -10.70 -2.04 17.93
N ASP A 6 -10.80 -3.34 18.14
CA ASP A 6 -11.11 -3.99 19.41
C ASP A 6 -9.80 -4.35 20.13
N ASN A 7 -9.87 -4.45 21.46
CA ASN A 7 -8.75 -4.93 22.28
C ASN A 7 -8.29 -6.30 21.74
N PRO A 8 -6.99 -6.62 21.60
CA PRO A 8 -6.53 -7.92 21.08
C PRO A 8 -7.24 -9.12 21.72
N LYS A 9 -7.58 -9.03 23.01
CA LYS A 9 -8.41 -10.05 23.71
C LYS A 9 -9.81 -10.23 23.12
N GLN A 10 -10.49 -9.13 22.79
CA GLN A 10 -11.83 -9.15 22.19
C GLN A 10 -11.80 -9.69 20.76
N CYS A 11 -10.76 -9.36 19.99
CA CYS A 11 -10.56 -9.94 18.65
C CYS A 11 -10.39 -11.45 18.72
N LEU A 12 -9.52 -11.94 19.61
CA LEU A 12 -9.32 -13.38 19.82
C LEU A 12 -10.62 -14.07 20.25
N LYS A 13 -11.39 -13.45 21.15
CA LYS A 13 -12.69 -13.98 21.57
C LYS A 13 -13.66 -14.15 20.39
N LYS A 14 -13.79 -13.13 19.54
CA LYS A 14 -14.63 -13.18 18.33
C LYS A 14 -14.18 -14.24 17.33
N ILE A 15 -12.87 -14.46 17.20
CA ILE A 15 -12.32 -15.49 16.32
C ILE A 15 -12.74 -16.88 16.81
N ILE A 16 -12.61 -17.13 18.13
CA ILE A 16 -13.05 -18.39 18.76
C ILE A 16 -14.57 -18.59 18.59
N GLU A 17 -15.37 -17.55 18.79
CA GLU A 17 -16.84 -17.60 18.62
C GLU A 17 -17.27 -17.80 17.16
N SER A 18 -16.45 -17.38 16.19
CA SER A 18 -16.75 -17.50 14.75
C SER A 18 -16.44 -18.89 14.16
N ALA A 19 -15.78 -19.74 14.92
CA ALA A 19 -15.43 -21.09 14.49
C ALA A 19 -16.70 -21.94 14.32
N SER A 20 -16.88 -22.51 13.13
CA SER A 20 -18.09 -23.29 12.80
C SER A 20 -17.79 -24.73 12.42
N ALA A 21 -16.52 -25.10 12.19
CA ALA A 21 -16.16 -26.46 11.82
C ALA A 21 -16.22 -27.44 13.01
N LYS A 22 -16.47 -28.71 12.69
CA LYS A 22 -16.49 -29.82 13.66
C LYS A 22 -15.10 -30.23 14.15
N PHE A 23 -14.04 -29.83 13.43
CA PHE A 23 -12.65 -30.13 13.78
C PHE A 23 -11.99 -28.92 14.45
N ASN A 24 -10.85 -29.15 15.12
CA ASN A 24 -10.13 -28.08 15.81
C ASN A 24 -9.44 -27.16 14.80
N GLU A 25 -10.02 -25.98 14.52
CA GLU A 25 -9.45 -25.01 13.59
C GLU A 25 -8.20 -24.32 14.18
N SER A 26 -7.31 -23.90 13.29
CA SER A 26 -6.10 -23.15 13.63
C SER A 26 -6.38 -21.65 13.64
N VAL A 27 -5.77 -20.96 14.60
CA VAL A 27 -5.75 -19.49 14.64
C VAL A 27 -4.45 -19.02 14.02
N ASP A 28 -4.55 -18.36 12.87
CA ASP A 28 -3.42 -17.82 12.12
C ASP A 28 -3.38 -16.29 12.20
N ILE A 29 -2.18 -15.72 12.09
CA ILE A 29 -1.92 -14.30 12.02
C ILE A 29 -1.26 -13.95 10.69
N ALA A 30 -1.76 -12.89 10.06
CA ALA A 30 -1.13 -12.26 8.91
C ALA A 30 -0.70 -10.85 9.30
N VAL A 31 0.60 -10.58 9.25
CA VAL A 31 1.18 -9.28 9.58
C VAL A 31 1.73 -8.66 8.31
N ASN A 32 1.18 -7.51 7.91
CA ASN A 32 1.67 -6.78 6.75
C ASN A 32 2.85 -5.88 7.18
N LEU A 33 3.99 -6.05 6.53
CA LEU A 33 5.20 -5.29 6.78
C LEU A 33 5.45 -4.26 5.68
N GLY A 34 6.11 -3.17 6.07
CA GLY A 34 6.56 -2.12 5.17
C GLY A 34 7.88 -2.42 4.45
N VAL A 35 8.16 -3.69 4.16
CA VAL A 35 9.41 -4.13 3.52
C VAL A 35 9.18 -4.49 2.05
N ASP A 36 10.15 -4.20 1.19
CA ASP A 36 10.14 -4.65 -0.20
C ASP A 36 10.82 -6.02 -0.32
N SER A 37 10.01 -7.07 -0.34
CA SER A 37 10.48 -8.46 -0.42
C SER A 37 11.24 -8.81 -1.71
N ARG A 38 11.23 -7.93 -2.73
CA ARG A 38 12.01 -8.11 -3.97
C ARG A 38 13.49 -7.88 -3.72
N LYS A 39 13.85 -7.09 -2.71
CA LYS A 39 15.23 -6.88 -2.30
C LYS A 39 15.59 -7.93 -1.23
N SER A 40 16.63 -8.71 -1.52
CA SER A 40 17.11 -9.77 -0.61
C SER A 40 17.49 -9.23 0.78
N GLU A 41 17.94 -7.98 0.87
CA GLU A 41 18.35 -7.33 2.12
C GLU A 41 17.17 -6.90 3.01
N GLU A 42 16.01 -6.61 2.42
CA GLU A 42 14.79 -6.24 3.15
C GLU A 42 13.95 -7.48 3.50
N GLN A 43 14.40 -8.67 3.13
CA GLN A 43 13.66 -9.90 3.34
C GLN A 43 13.79 -10.42 4.77
N VAL A 44 12.70 -10.32 5.52
CA VAL A 44 12.63 -10.84 6.90
C VAL A 44 12.41 -12.35 6.89
N ARG A 45 13.33 -13.08 7.52
CA ARG A 45 13.25 -14.53 7.73
C ARG A 45 13.74 -14.85 9.14
N GLY A 46 13.04 -15.72 9.83
CA GLY A 46 13.43 -16.11 11.18
C GLY A 46 12.62 -17.27 11.72
N THR A 47 12.89 -17.60 12.98
CA THR A 47 12.07 -18.51 13.75
C THR A 47 11.60 -17.85 15.03
N VAL A 48 10.43 -18.24 15.51
CA VAL A 48 9.97 -17.89 16.85
C VAL A 48 9.65 -19.17 17.61
N VAL A 49 9.91 -19.16 18.91
CA VAL A 49 9.43 -20.20 19.81
C VAL A 49 8.17 -19.65 20.49
N LEU A 50 7.04 -20.33 20.32
CA LEU A 50 5.81 -19.95 21.00
C LEU A 50 5.79 -20.53 22.42
N PRO A 51 5.68 -19.71 23.49
CA PRO A 51 5.73 -20.19 24.87
C PRO A 51 4.68 -21.24 25.23
N LYS A 52 3.49 -21.17 24.59
CA LYS A 52 2.38 -22.12 24.83
C LYS A 52 2.29 -23.21 23.77
N GLY A 53 3.17 -23.18 22.76
CA GLY A 53 3.16 -24.13 21.66
C GLY A 53 2.03 -23.93 20.65
N ILE A 54 1.95 -24.85 19.68
CA ILE A 54 1.09 -24.76 18.48
C ILE A 54 -0.16 -25.65 18.58
N GLY A 55 -0.18 -26.58 19.55
CA GLY A 55 -1.28 -27.54 19.72
C GLY A 55 -1.34 -28.64 18.65
N LYS A 56 -0.21 -28.94 18.00
CA LYS A 56 -0.02 -30.06 17.06
C LYS A 56 1.22 -30.86 17.50
N ASN A 57 1.16 -32.19 17.40
CA ASN A 57 2.36 -33.02 17.51
C ASN A 57 3.25 -32.78 16.29
N ILE A 58 4.41 -32.19 16.51
CA ILE A 58 5.39 -31.87 15.48
C ILE A 58 6.25 -33.11 15.25
N LYS A 59 6.25 -33.62 14.01
CA LYS A 59 7.11 -34.73 13.61
C LYS A 59 8.47 -34.23 13.15
N VAL A 60 9.55 -34.73 13.73
CA VAL A 60 10.93 -34.28 13.46
C VAL A 60 11.76 -35.42 12.86
N ALA A 61 12.34 -35.19 11.68
CA ALA A 61 13.36 -36.03 11.10
C ALA A 61 14.77 -35.48 11.37
N VAL A 62 15.72 -36.36 11.68
CA VAL A 62 17.12 -36.00 11.87
C VAL A 62 18.00 -36.78 10.90
N PHE A 63 18.88 -36.05 10.22
CA PHE A 63 19.89 -36.58 9.32
C PHE A 63 21.28 -36.35 9.91
N ALA A 64 21.93 -37.41 10.35
CA ALA A 64 23.23 -37.32 10.98
C ALA A 64 24.07 -38.59 10.78
N GLN A 65 25.33 -38.57 11.18
CA GLN A 65 26.20 -39.74 11.20
C GLN A 65 26.15 -40.43 12.57
N ASP A 66 26.29 -41.76 12.57
CA ASP A 66 26.24 -42.75 13.67
C ASP A 66 26.15 -42.22 15.11
N LYS A 67 27.15 -41.46 15.59
CA LYS A 67 27.19 -40.96 16.98
C LYS A 67 26.02 -40.05 17.33
N HIS A 68 25.63 -39.21 16.39
CA HIS A 68 24.56 -38.22 16.54
C HIS A 68 23.17 -38.78 16.29
N LEU A 69 23.09 -39.98 15.70
CA LEU A 69 21.85 -40.69 15.41
C LEU A 69 21.25 -41.26 16.70
N LEU A 70 22.09 -41.87 17.54
CA LEU A 70 21.72 -42.34 18.88
C LEU A 70 21.27 -41.20 19.81
N GLU A 71 21.89 -40.02 19.70
CA GLU A 71 21.49 -38.83 20.43
C GLU A 71 20.11 -38.32 19.97
N ALA A 72 19.84 -38.36 18.67
CA ALA A 72 18.56 -37.97 18.09
C ALA A 72 17.42 -38.89 18.55
N GLU A 73 17.64 -40.20 18.54
CA GLU A 73 16.66 -41.19 19.01
C GLU A 73 16.35 -41.00 20.50
N LYS A 74 17.37 -40.81 21.33
CA LYS A 74 17.20 -40.53 22.77
C LYS A 74 16.48 -39.21 23.04
N ALA A 75 16.68 -38.20 22.21
CA ALA A 75 15.97 -36.93 22.29
C ALA A 75 14.53 -36.99 21.75
N GLY A 76 14.13 -38.15 21.19
CA GLY A 76 12.78 -38.43 20.72
C GLY A 76 12.53 -37.98 19.28
N ALA A 77 13.53 -37.99 18.40
CA ALA A 77 13.27 -37.84 16.97
C ALA A 77 12.34 -38.96 16.46
N ASP A 78 11.35 -38.61 15.63
CA ASP A 78 10.42 -39.60 15.06
C ASP A 78 11.09 -40.47 13.99
N ILE A 79 12.04 -39.87 13.26
CA ILE A 79 12.84 -40.53 12.23
C ILE A 79 14.28 -40.05 12.38
N ALA A 80 15.22 -40.97 12.60
CA ALA A 80 16.65 -40.69 12.53
C ALA A 80 17.25 -41.56 11.41
N GLY A 81 18.07 -40.98 10.54
CA GLY A 81 18.61 -41.71 9.39
C GLY A 81 19.91 -41.13 8.84
N GLY A 82 20.78 -42.03 8.36
CA GLY A 82 22.02 -41.70 7.67
C GLY A 82 21.85 -41.70 6.14
N GLU A 83 22.83 -42.24 5.43
CA GLU A 83 22.84 -42.29 3.96
C GLU A 83 21.77 -43.22 3.37
N ASP A 84 21.42 -44.30 4.06
CA ASP A 84 20.42 -45.25 3.58
C ASP A 84 19.04 -44.60 3.43
N LEU A 85 18.66 -43.75 4.41
CA LEU A 85 17.41 -43.01 4.38
C LEU A 85 17.40 -41.97 3.25
N VAL A 86 18.57 -41.41 2.92
CA VAL A 86 18.76 -40.49 1.79
C VAL A 86 18.46 -41.22 0.47
N GLU A 87 19.00 -42.42 0.29
CA GLU A 87 18.72 -43.20 -0.92
C GLU A 87 17.24 -43.60 -1.06
N GLU A 88 16.58 -43.99 0.04
CA GLU A 88 15.16 -44.34 0.03
C GLU A 88 14.26 -43.17 -0.35
N ILE A 89 14.57 -41.96 0.12
CA ILE A 89 13.83 -40.75 -0.25
C ILE A 89 14.05 -40.43 -1.74
N LYS A 90 15.27 -40.64 -2.25
CA LYS A 90 15.56 -40.51 -3.68
C LYS A 90 14.77 -41.52 -4.52
N LYS A 91 14.56 -42.74 -4.02
CA LYS A 91 13.75 -43.81 -4.63
C LYS A 91 12.22 -43.57 -4.52
N GLY A 92 11.78 -42.55 -3.78
CA GLY A 92 10.39 -42.10 -3.75
C GLY A 92 9.65 -42.29 -2.43
N ARG A 93 10.34 -42.63 -1.33
CA ARG A 93 9.71 -42.71 0.00
C ARG A 93 9.12 -41.34 0.39
N LYS A 94 7.83 -41.33 0.75
CA LYS A 94 7.17 -40.11 1.26
C LYS A 94 7.60 -39.87 2.70
N LEU A 95 8.38 -38.83 2.93
CA LEU A 95 8.56 -38.23 4.25
C LEU A 95 7.32 -37.42 4.63
N ASP A 96 6.66 -37.84 5.71
CA ASP A 96 5.58 -37.13 6.41
C ASP A 96 6.12 -36.52 7.71
N VAL A 97 6.96 -35.49 7.57
CA VAL A 97 7.60 -34.79 8.69
C VAL A 97 7.43 -33.28 8.54
N ASP A 98 7.34 -32.59 9.68
CA ASP A 98 7.16 -31.13 9.73
C ASP A 98 8.51 -30.39 9.77
N TRP A 99 9.54 -31.02 10.35
CA TRP A 99 10.89 -30.47 10.48
C TRP A 99 11.97 -31.48 10.12
N CYS A 100 13.06 -30.98 9.52
CA CYS A 100 14.29 -31.73 9.28
C CYS A 100 15.46 -31.01 9.94
N ILE A 101 16.24 -31.75 10.73
CA ILE A 101 17.48 -31.29 11.37
C ILE A 101 18.64 -32.04 10.73
N THR A 102 19.78 -31.38 10.56
CA THR A 102 21.00 -32.01 10.06
C THR A 102 22.22 -31.50 10.80
N THR A 103 23.28 -32.30 10.83
CA THR A 103 24.61 -31.83 11.21
C THR A 103 25.30 -31.15 10.02
N PRO A 104 26.22 -30.19 10.26
CA PRO A 104 27.00 -29.54 9.19
C PRO A 104 27.72 -30.54 8.28
N ASP A 105 28.26 -31.61 8.85
CA ASP A 105 29.03 -32.63 8.13
C ASP A 105 28.16 -33.47 7.17
N PHE A 106 26.85 -33.57 7.48
CA PHE A 106 25.90 -34.34 6.68
C PHE A 106 25.23 -33.49 5.57
N MET A 107 25.45 -32.17 5.54
CA MET A 107 24.90 -31.29 4.51
C MET A 107 25.36 -31.65 3.10
N ALA A 108 26.62 -32.09 2.93
CA ALA A 108 27.13 -32.50 1.61
C ALA A 108 26.32 -33.68 1.04
N LYS A 109 25.94 -34.62 1.91
CA LYS A 109 25.23 -35.86 1.58
C LYS A 109 23.73 -35.64 1.32
N ILE A 110 23.15 -34.56 1.84
CA ILE A 110 21.72 -34.22 1.63
C ILE A 110 21.45 -33.47 0.30
N THR A 111 22.51 -32.98 -0.37
CA THR A 111 22.44 -32.25 -1.65
C THR A 111 21.59 -32.93 -2.74
N PRO A 112 21.67 -34.26 -2.95
CA PRO A 112 20.87 -34.93 -3.99
C PRO A 112 19.35 -34.86 -3.76
N ILE A 113 18.91 -34.74 -2.50
CA ILE A 113 17.49 -34.68 -2.12
C ILE A 113 17.05 -33.24 -1.89
N ALA A 114 17.98 -32.27 -1.90
CA ALA A 114 17.67 -30.86 -1.64
C ALA A 114 16.55 -30.33 -2.54
N LYS A 115 16.43 -30.80 -3.79
CA LYS A 115 15.33 -30.43 -4.69
C LYS A 115 13.95 -30.89 -4.18
N ILE A 116 13.88 -32.12 -3.65
CA ILE A 116 12.63 -32.71 -3.11
C ILE A 116 12.26 -32.04 -1.79
N LEU A 117 13.24 -31.89 -0.87
CA LEU A 117 13.03 -31.23 0.42
C LEU A 117 12.73 -29.73 0.27
N GLY A 118 13.36 -29.07 -0.71
CA GLY A 118 13.15 -27.66 -1.04
C GLY A 118 11.73 -27.39 -1.55
N ALA A 119 11.19 -28.24 -2.42
CA ALA A 119 9.80 -28.11 -2.90
C ALA A 119 8.77 -28.23 -1.76
N LYS A 120 9.07 -29.03 -0.73
CA LYS A 120 8.25 -29.16 0.49
C LYS A 120 8.56 -28.11 1.57
N GLY A 121 9.57 -27.26 1.38
CA GLY A 121 9.99 -26.28 2.38
C GLY A 121 10.62 -26.91 3.64
N LEU A 122 11.10 -28.15 3.56
CA LEU A 122 11.72 -28.91 4.65
C LEU A 122 13.25 -28.87 4.61
N MET A 123 13.83 -28.13 3.68
CA MET A 123 15.29 -28.04 3.55
C MET A 123 15.91 -27.37 4.80
N PRO A 124 16.88 -28.02 5.46
CA PRO A 124 17.57 -27.43 6.60
C PRO A 124 18.31 -26.15 6.20
N ASN A 125 18.25 -25.13 7.06
CA ASN A 125 18.94 -23.86 6.86
C ASN A 125 19.61 -23.41 8.17
N PRO A 126 20.90 -23.03 8.15
CA PRO A 126 21.59 -22.50 9.33
C PRO A 126 20.85 -21.34 10.00
N LYS A 127 20.18 -20.47 9.22
CA LYS A 127 19.42 -19.33 9.75
C LYS A 127 18.21 -19.71 10.60
N PHE A 128 17.69 -20.92 10.43
CA PHE A 128 16.59 -21.43 11.23
C PHE A 128 17.07 -22.26 12.44
N GLY A 129 18.39 -22.39 12.64
CA GLY A 129 18.96 -23.22 13.71
C GLY A 129 18.78 -24.73 13.48
N THR A 130 18.36 -25.16 12.29
CA THR A 130 18.16 -26.57 11.95
C THR A 130 19.43 -27.28 11.49
N VAL A 131 20.53 -26.53 11.38
CA VAL A 131 21.87 -27.08 11.10
C VAL A 131 22.69 -26.84 12.35
N THR A 132 22.84 -27.87 13.18
CA THR A 132 23.55 -27.78 14.46
C THR A 132 24.22 -29.10 14.81
N SER A 133 25.28 -29.04 15.61
CA SER A 133 25.89 -30.20 16.26
C SER A 133 25.12 -30.62 17.51
N ASN A 134 24.39 -29.70 18.15
CA ASN A 134 23.58 -30.00 19.35
C ASN A 134 22.14 -30.37 18.97
N ILE A 135 21.95 -31.64 18.62
CA ILE A 135 20.67 -32.16 18.12
C ILE A 135 19.61 -32.23 19.22
N ALA A 136 20.00 -32.58 20.45
CA ALA A 136 19.06 -32.75 21.55
C ALA A 136 18.33 -31.46 21.92
N GLU A 137 19.05 -30.33 21.98
CA GLU A 137 18.46 -29.02 22.23
C GLU A 137 17.59 -28.54 21.06
N ALA A 138 18.02 -28.78 19.82
CA ALA A 138 17.23 -28.43 18.65
C ALA A 138 15.91 -29.18 18.60
N ILE A 139 15.90 -30.49 18.90
CA ILE A 139 14.66 -31.29 18.96
C ILE A 139 13.72 -30.75 20.04
N LYS A 140 14.24 -30.47 21.25
CA LYS A 140 13.43 -29.89 22.34
C LYS A 140 12.82 -28.54 21.94
N THR A 141 13.61 -27.68 21.33
CA THR A 141 13.17 -26.35 20.88
C THR A 141 12.11 -26.46 19.79
N ILE A 142 12.29 -27.33 18.81
CA ILE A 142 11.32 -27.54 17.74
C ILE A 142 10.01 -28.12 18.30
N LYS A 143 10.10 -29.14 19.16
CA LYS A 143 8.93 -29.76 19.81
C LYS A 143 8.18 -28.82 20.75
N SER A 144 8.86 -27.82 21.32
CA SER A 144 8.20 -26.78 22.14
C SER A 144 7.26 -25.86 21.35
N GLY A 145 7.29 -25.92 20.01
CA GLY A 145 6.39 -25.15 19.16
C GLY A 145 7.09 -24.05 18.38
N GLN A 146 8.26 -24.36 17.81
CA GLN A 146 8.99 -23.41 16.96
C GLN A 146 8.28 -23.24 15.60
N ILE A 147 8.15 -21.99 15.15
CA ILE A 147 7.56 -21.62 13.87
C ILE A 147 8.59 -20.89 13.03
N LYS A 148 8.76 -21.33 11.78
CA LYS A 148 9.50 -20.58 10.75
C LYS A 148 8.59 -19.57 10.08
N PHE A 149 9.07 -18.35 9.93
CA PHE A 149 8.37 -17.31 9.20
C PHE A 149 9.26 -16.70 8.13
N ARG A 150 8.63 -16.34 7.01
CA ARG A 150 9.27 -15.72 5.84
C ARG A 150 8.30 -14.70 5.25
N THR A 151 8.84 -13.58 4.79
CA THR A 151 8.04 -12.61 4.03
C THR A 151 7.70 -13.13 2.63
N ASP A 152 6.43 -12.95 2.28
CA ASP A 152 5.92 -13.16 0.93
C ASP A 152 6.31 -12.03 -0.02
N LYS A 153 6.04 -12.25 -1.31
CA LYS A 153 6.25 -11.26 -2.39
C LYS A 153 5.57 -9.91 -2.11
N ASN A 154 4.49 -9.92 -1.32
CA ASN A 154 3.72 -8.73 -0.95
C ASN A 154 4.17 -8.08 0.37
N GLY A 155 5.21 -8.61 1.03
CA GLY A 155 5.66 -8.10 2.33
C GLY A 155 4.79 -8.54 3.52
N VAL A 156 3.93 -9.55 3.35
CA VAL A 156 3.11 -10.13 4.43
C VAL A 156 3.85 -11.30 5.05
N ILE A 157 3.80 -11.41 6.37
CA ILE A 157 4.24 -12.58 7.14
C ILE A 157 3.01 -13.33 7.62
N HIS A 158 2.98 -14.63 7.33
CA HIS A 158 2.00 -15.56 7.87
C HIS A 158 2.62 -16.37 9.01
N GLY A 159 1.88 -16.56 10.09
CA GLY A 159 2.28 -17.40 11.21
C GLY A 159 1.07 -18.03 11.88
N LYS A 160 1.23 -19.23 12.42
CA LYS A 160 0.21 -19.87 13.25
C LYS A 160 0.39 -19.44 14.70
N LEU A 161 -0.68 -19.10 15.41
CA LEU A 161 -0.60 -18.73 16.84
C LEU A 161 -1.04 -19.87 17.77
N GLY A 162 -1.90 -20.77 17.28
CA GLY A 162 -2.42 -21.88 18.06
C GLY A 162 -3.67 -22.50 17.44
N ASN A 163 -4.49 -23.11 18.27
CA ASN A 163 -5.81 -23.65 17.91
C ASN A 163 -6.90 -22.99 18.75
N ILE A 164 -8.17 -23.16 18.37
CA ILE A 164 -9.33 -22.58 19.09
C ILE A 164 -9.43 -23.05 20.55
N LYS A 165 -8.94 -24.25 20.87
CA LYS A 165 -8.97 -24.80 22.24
C LYS A 165 -8.05 -24.08 23.24
N PHE A 166 -7.18 -23.19 22.78
CA PHE A 166 -6.30 -22.44 23.68
C PHE A 166 -7.06 -21.36 24.41
N ASP A 167 -6.64 -21.05 25.63
CA ASP A 167 -7.19 -19.90 26.34
C ASP A 167 -6.79 -18.58 25.65
N ILE A 168 -7.61 -17.55 25.86
CA ILE A 168 -7.40 -16.23 25.26
C ILE A 168 -6.09 -15.62 25.75
N ASP A 169 -5.72 -15.83 27.03
CA ASP A 169 -4.48 -15.30 27.58
C ASP A 169 -3.24 -16.01 27.01
N ASP A 170 -3.33 -17.33 26.80
CA ASP A 170 -2.26 -18.11 26.16
C ASP A 170 -2.03 -17.69 24.70
N LEU A 171 -3.10 -17.48 23.93
CA LEU A 171 -3.00 -16.98 22.56
C LEU A 171 -2.41 -15.57 22.51
N LEU A 172 -2.71 -14.75 23.51
CA LEU A 172 -2.20 -13.38 23.61
C LEU A 172 -0.71 -13.36 23.96
N GLU A 173 -0.23 -14.26 24.81
CA GLU A 173 1.21 -14.46 25.06
C GLU A 173 1.94 -14.91 23.80
N ASN A 174 1.40 -15.90 23.07
CA ASN A 174 1.96 -16.34 21.79
C ASN A 174 2.04 -15.20 20.77
N LEU A 175 0.98 -14.38 20.68
CA LEU A 175 0.95 -13.21 19.79
C LEU A 175 2.00 -12.16 20.19
N LYS A 176 2.16 -11.88 21.50
CA LYS A 176 3.19 -10.95 21.99
C LYS A 176 4.59 -11.44 21.67
N ALA A 177 4.86 -12.73 21.88
CA ALA A 177 6.15 -13.35 21.54
C ALA A 177 6.44 -13.24 20.03
N PHE A 178 5.45 -13.56 19.19
CA PHE A 178 5.55 -13.46 17.74
C PHE A 178 5.87 -12.02 17.27
N LEU A 179 5.13 -11.03 17.76
CA LEU A 179 5.35 -9.63 17.40
C LEU A 179 6.68 -9.08 17.89
N LYS A 180 7.13 -9.51 19.08
CA LYS A 180 8.44 -9.11 19.62
C LYS A 180 9.56 -9.60 18.70
N VAL A 181 9.54 -10.87 18.32
CA VAL A 181 10.57 -11.45 17.44
C VAL A 181 10.55 -10.82 16.04
N ILE A 182 9.38 -10.47 15.50
CA ILE A 182 9.31 -9.73 14.23
C ILE A 182 9.94 -8.35 14.37
N LYS A 183 9.68 -7.64 15.47
CA LYS A 183 10.25 -6.32 15.74
C LYS A 183 11.78 -6.38 15.86
N ASP A 184 12.31 -7.42 16.50
CA ASP A 184 13.74 -7.63 16.69
C ASP A 184 14.44 -8.00 15.36
N ASN A 185 13.75 -8.71 14.46
CA ASN A 185 14.24 -9.05 13.12
C ASN A 185 14.02 -7.92 12.08
N LYS A 186 13.90 -6.67 12.51
CA LYS A 186 13.74 -5.54 11.60
C LYS A 186 15.06 -5.28 10.83
N PRO A 187 15.05 -5.33 9.48
CA PRO A 187 16.24 -5.02 8.70
C PRO A 187 16.52 -3.51 8.74
N ILE A 188 17.80 -3.16 8.79
CA ILE A 188 18.29 -1.77 8.87
C ILE A 188 17.90 -0.99 7.60
N SER A 189 17.80 -1.68 6.47
CA SER A 189 17.43 -1.12 5.16
C SER A 189 15.95 -0.70 5.07
N ALA A 190 15.07 -1.18 5.96
CA ALA A 190 13.65 -0.86 5.92
C ALA A 190 13.38 0.60 6.34
N LYS A 191 13.10 1.45 5.34
CA LYS A 191 12.71 2.85 5.54
C LYS A 191 11.19 2.98 5.71
N GLY A 192 10.76 3.84 6.64
CA GLY A 192 9.35 4.13 6.89
C GLY A 192 8.68 3.25 7.95
N ILE A 193 7.36 3.10 7.87
CA ILE A 193 6.55 2.38 8.86
C ILE A 193 6.74 0.87 8.66
N TYR A 194 7.35 0.20 9.65
CA TYR A 194 7.67 -1.22 9.56
C TYR A 194 6.44 -2.14 9.63
N PHE A 195 5.47 -1.83 10.50
CA PHE A 195 4.19 -2.54 10.57
C PHE A 195 3.14 -1.76 9.79
N LYS A 196 2.80 -2.22 8.59
CA LYS A 196 1.67 -1.68 7.83
C LYS A 196 0.40 -2.31 8.38
N GLY A 197 -0.41 -1.52 9.09
CA GLY A 197 -1.78 -1.95 9.36
C GLY A 197 -2.50 -2.15 8.02
N SER A 198 -3.43 -3.10 7.94
CA SER A 198 -4.46 -2.99 6.91
C SER A 198 -5.03 -1.58 7.02
N ASP A 199 -4.97 -0.79 5.95
CA ASP A 199 -5.38 0.62 5.92
C ASP A 199 -6.89 0.73 6.17
N THR A 200 -7.28 0.56 7.43
CA THR A 200 -8.58 0.94 7.95
C THR A 200 -8.27 2.10 8.89
N VAL A 201 -8.50 3.30 8.36
CA VAL A 201 -8.30 4.58 9.04
C VAL A 201 -8.78 4.47 10.50
N LYS A 202 -7.84 4.43 11.44
CA LYS A 202 -8.07 4.47 12.89
C LYS A 202 -9.00 5.66 13.20
N ARG A 203 -9.85 5.60 14.23
CA ARG A 203 -10.64 6.78 14.64
C ARG A 203 -9.74 8.01 14.89
N LYS A 204 -8.58 7.81 15.53
CA LYS A 204 -7.52 8.83 15.64
C LYS A 204 -7.05 9.39 14.29
N ASN A 205 -6.76 8.52 13.32
CA ASN A 205 -6.35 8.94 11.98
C ASN A 205 -7.51 9.55 11.17
N LYS A 206 -8.77 9.21 11.46
CA LYS A 206 -9.94 9.85 10.84
C LYS A 206 -10.07 11.27 11.33
N ASP A 207 -9.89 11.49 12.63
CA ASP A 207 -9.88 12.83 13.18
C ASP A 207 -8.72 13.65 12.59
N GLU A 208 -7.51 13.09 12.50
CA GLU A 208 -6.38 13.73 11.79
C GLU A 208 -6.66 14.01 10.31
N PHE A 209 -7.31 13.07 9.60
CA PHE A 209 -7.65 13.24 8.19
C PHE A 209 -8.79 14.24 7.97
N ILE A 210 -9.75 14.29 8.91
CA ILE A 210 -10.79 15.32 8.96
C ILE A 210 -10.13 16.67 9.23
N GLN A 211 -9.18 16.77 10.16
CA GLN A 211 -8.42 18.00 10.42
C GLN A 211 -7.59 18.44 9.20
N SER A 212 -6.94 17.52 8.48
CA SER A 212 -6.23 17.87 7.24
C SER A 212 -7.19 18.34 6.15
N THR A 213 -8.38 17.74 6.07
CA THR A 213 -9.42 18.17 5.11
C THR A 213 -9.99 19.54 5.49
N ILE A 214 -10.21 19.78 6.78
CA ILE A 214 -10.61 21.08 7.33
C ILE A 214 -9.57 22.15 6.97
N ASN A 215 -8.28 21.88 7.18
CA ASN A 215 -7.21 22.82 6.83
C ASN A 215 -7.21 23.18 5.34
N VAL A 216 -7.48 22.21 4.47
CA VAL A 216 -7.64 22.48 3.03
C VAL A 216 -8.82 23.41 2.76
N PHE A 217 -9.96 23.22 3.41
CA PHE A 217 -11.12 24.10 3.24
C PHE A 217 -10.96 25.49 3.88
N VAL A 218 -10.17 25.61 4.95
CA VAL A 218 -9.92 26.90 5.61
C VAL A 218 -8.94 27.75 4.80
N ASN A 219 -7.88 27.12 4.27
CA ASN A 219 -6.78 27.81 3.61
C ASN A 219 -7.03 28.13 2.12
N ASN A 220 -8.08 27.59 1.52
CA ASN A 220 -8.38 27.80 0.10
C ASN A 220 -9.76 28.42 -0.07
N ASP A 221 -9.82 29.52 -0.83
CA ASP A 221 -11.06 30.23 -1.13
C ASP A 221 -11.77 29.68 -2.37
N PHE A 222 -11.07 28.88 -3.17
CA PHE A 222 -11.57 28.28 -4.40
C PHE A 222 -11.41 26.75 -4.42
N LEU A 223 -12.52 26.06 -4.71
CA LEU A 223 -12.59 24.60 -4.75
C LEU A 223 -13.33 24.14 -6.01
N ILE A 224 -12.83 23.10 -6.67
CA ILE A 224 -13.51 22.46 -7.80
C ILE A 224 -13.79 21.00 -7.45
N LEU A 225 -15.05 20.60 -7.54
CA LEU A 225 -15.48 19.22 -7.39
C LEU A 225 -15.51 18.54 -8.75
N VAL A 226 -14.77 17.43 -8.85
CA VAL A 226 -14.65 16.67 -10.09
C VAL A 226 -14.97 15.19 -9.84
N ASN A 227 -15.76 14.60 -10.73
CA ASN A 227 -15.99 13.16 -10.74
C ASN A 227 -14.85 12.47 -11.48
N PHE A 228 -14.30 11.41 -10.89
CA PHE A 228 -13.31 10.56 -11.54
C PHE A 228 -13.79 9.10 -11.54
N LYS A 229 -14.02 8.53 -12.73
CA LYS A 229 -14.51 7.14 -12.84
C LYS A 229 -13.39 6.12 -12.95
N SER A 230 -12.33 6.40 -13.72
CA SER A 230 -11.20 5.49 -13.93
C SER A 230 -9.99 6.23 -14.49
N ILE A 231 -9.23 6.89 -13.61
CA ILE A 231 -7.99 7.58 -13.98
C ILE A 231 -6.81 6.60 -13.80
N ASN A 232 -5.93 6.51 -14.79
CA ASN A 232 -4.71 5.69 -14.69
C ASN A 232 -3.71 6.33 -13.71
N ALA A 233 -2.82 5.53 -13.10
CA ALA A 233 -1.83 6.02 -12.14
C ALA A 233 -0.94 7.12 -12.73
N ASN A 234 -0.52 6.99 -13.99
CA ASN A 234 0.29 8.00 -14.69
C ASN A 234 -0.48 9.31 -14.91
N ASP A 235 -1.74 9.22 -15.35
CA ASP A 235 -2.63 10.38 -15.57
C ASP A 235 -2.90 11.14 -14.25
N SER A 236 -3.00 10.40 -13.13
CA SER A 236 -3.16 11.02 -11.81
C SER A 236 -1.90 11.76 -11.34
N LEU A 237 -0.72 11.28 -11.74
CA LEU A 237 0.56 11.88 -11.39
C LEU A 237 0.80 13.15 -12.20
N THR A 238 0.50 13.13 -13.51
CA THR A 238 0.61 14.32 -14.37
C THR A 238 -0.30 15.43 -13.87
N LEU A 239 -1.56 15.13 -13.56
CA LEU A 239 -2.51 16.11 -13.03
C LEU A 239 -2.06 16.68 -11.68
N ARG A 240 -1.53 15.86 -10.77
CA ARG A 240 -0.99 16.35 -9.48
C ARG A 240 0.25 17.23 -9.67
N ASN A 241 1.12 16.89 -10.61
CA ASN A 241 2.33 17.69 -10.88
C ASN A 241 1.96 19.05 -11.50
N SER A 242 1.01 19.08 -12.44
CA SER A 242 0.49 20.32 -13.03
C SER A 242 -0.23 21.21 -12.01
N LEU A 243 -0.93 20.63 -11.03
CA LEU A 243 -1.55 21.41 -9.97
C LEU A 243 -0.53 21.94 -8.96
N LYS A 244 0.53 21.18 -8.66
CA LYS A 244 1.62 21.64 -7.78
C LYS A 244 2.34 22.88 -8.30
N SER A 245 2.52 23.03 -9.62
CA SER A 245 3.15 24.23 -10.18
C SER A 245 2.34 25.51 -9.94
N ILE A 246 1.06 25.38 -9.59
CA ILE A 246 0.13 26.49 -9.32
C ILE A 246 -0.26 26.53 -7.83
N ALA A 247 0.61 26.02 -6.96
CA ALA A 247 0.37 25.89 -5.52
C ALA A 247 -0.97 25.19 -5.18
N GLY A 248 -1.47 24.34 -6.08
CA GLY A 248 -2.71 23.60 -5.94
C GLY A 248 -2.48 22.12 -5.64
N GLY A 249 -3.56 21.44 -5.29
CA GLY A 249 -3.53 20.02 -4.96
C GLY A 249 -4.85 19.31 -5.25
N VAL A 250 -4.78 17.98 -5.20
CA VAL A 250 -5.94 17.10 -5.33
C VAL A 250 -6.12 16.34 -4.04
N LEU A 251 -7.31 16.46 -3.46
CA LEU A 251 -7.71 15.71 -2.29
C LEU A 251 -8.83 14.74 -2.66
N VAL A 252 -8.56 13.44 -2.52
CA VAL A 252 -9.56 12.39 -2.71
C VAL A 252 -10.03 11.94 -1.34
N VAL A 253 -11.31 12.16 -1.04
CA VAL A 253 -11.92 11.88 0.28
C VAL A 253 -13.21 11.10 0.09
N LYS A 254 -13.55 10.25 1.06
CA LYS A 254 -14.88 9.61 1.10
C LYS A 254 -15.95 10.68 1.29
N ASN A 255 -17.05 10.59 0.54
CA ASN A 255 -18.15 11.57 0.57
C ASN A 255 -18.67 11.85 1.99
N THR A 256 -18.74 10.83 2.85
CA THR A 256 -19.16 10.97 4.24
C THR A 256 -18.20 11.81 5.08
N LEU A 257 -16.89 11.63 4.91
CA LEU A 257 -15.86 12.40 5.63
C LEU A 257 -15.78 13.84 5.13
N ALA A 258 -15.93 14.05 3.81
CA ALA A 258 -15.97 15.39 3.23
C ALA A 258 -17.17 16.19 3.77
N ARG A 259 -18.35 15.56 3.87
CA ARG A 259 -19.54 16.19 4.45
C ARG A 259 -19.34 16.57 5.91
N LEU A 260 -18.78 15.66 6.72
CA LEU A 260 -18.47 15.93 8.13
C LEU A 260 -17.42 17.05 8.30
N ALA A 261 -16.43 17.13 7.41
CA ALA A 261 -15.45 18.21 7.43
C ALA A 261 -16.09 19.56 7.09
N LEU A 262 -17.01 19.61 6.11
CA LEU A 262 -17.76 20.82 5.74
C LEU A 262 -18.72 21.29 6.85
N GLU A 263 -19.40 20.36 7.53
CA GLU A 263 -20.25 20.66 8.68
C GLU A 263 -19.46 21.29 9.84
N ARG A 264 -18.20 20.86 10.03
CA ARG A 264 -17.32 21.39 11.09
C ARG A 264 -16.68 22.74 10.75
N THR A 265 -16.45 23.06 9.47
CA THR A 265 -15.85 24.34 9.07
C THR A 265 -16.87 25.47 8.97
N GLY A 266 -18.12 25.18 8.62
CA GLY A 266 -19.15 26.19 8.34
C GLY A 266 -18.93 26.96 7.02
N LYS A 267 -17.78 26.84 6.37
CA LYS A 267 -17.50 27.29 4.99
C LYS A 267 -18.00 26.25 3.97
N PHE A 268 -18.55 26.71 2.84
CA PHE A 268 -19.03 25.87 1.73
C PHE A 268 -20.15 24.86 2.07
N SER A 269 -20.99 25.17 3.06
CA SER A 269 -22.09 24.30 3.52
C SER A 269 -23.06 23.87 2.39
N TYR A 270 -23.20 24.70 1.36
CA TYR A 270 -24.00 24.47 0.15
C TYR A 270 -23.48 23.33 -0.74
N LEU A 271 -22.25 22.85 -0.56
CA LEU A 271 -21.67 21.73 -1.32
C LEU A 271 -22.07 20.34 -0.77
N SER A 272 -22.59 20.26 0.45
CA SER A 272 -22.89 19.00 1.15
C SER A 272 -23.77 18.03 0.35
N GLY A 273 -24.70 18.56 -0.46
CA GLY A 273 -25.61 17.80 -1.33
C GLY A 273 -25.03 17.36 -2.69
N LYS A 274 -23.82 17.83 -3.07
CA LYS A 274 -23.20 17.53 -4.38
C LYS A 274 -22.18 16.39 -4.35
N PHE A 275 -21.93 15.80 -3.18
CA PHE A 275 -21.04 14.64 -3.03
C PHE A 275 -21.74 13.31 -3.35
N SER A 276 -21.97 13.03 -4.63
CA SER A 276 -22.52 11.75 -5.12
C SER A 276 -21.56 11.08 -6.11
N GLY A 277 -21.23 9.81 -5.91
CA GLY A 277 -20.26 9.07 -6.73
C GLY A 277 -18.81 9.26 -6.29
N SER A 278 -17.86 9.04 -7.21
CA SER A 278 -16.42 9.16 -6.96
C SER A 278 -15.95 10.62 -7.12
N VAL A 279 -15.96 11.39 -6.02
CA VAL A 279 -15.66 12.82 -6.05
C VAL A 279 -14.25 13.12 -5.56
N ALA A 280 -13.50 13.90 -6.34
CA ALA A 280 -12.23 14.51 -5.95
C ALA A 280 -12.41 16.02 -5.78
N ILE A 281 -11.71 16.56 -4.79
CA ILE A 281 -11.67 18.00 -4.50
C ILE A 281 -10.34 18.53 -5.02
N ILE A 282 -10.40 19.49 -5.93
CA ILE A 282 -9.24 20.21 -6.42
C ILE A 282 -9.25 21.59 -5.78
N TYR A 283 -8.13 21.98 -5.19
CA TYR A 283 -7.94 23.28 -4.56
C TYR A 283 -6.70 23.95 -5.15
N SER A 284 -6.76 25.26 -5.31
CA SER A 284 -5.64 26.08 -5.78
C SER A 284 -5.84 27.52 -5.34
N SER A 285 -4.73 28.23 -5.14
CA SER A 285 -4.73 29.67 -4.92
C SER A 285 -5.12 30.46 -6.18
N GLY A 286 -4.90 29.89 -7.37
CA GLY A 286 -5.20 30.52 -8.66
C GLY A 286 -6.51 30.01 -9.25
N ILE A 287 -7.51 30.88 -9.37
CA ILE A 287 -8.86 30.53 -9.84
C ILE A 287 -8.87 30.18 -11.33
N VAL A 288 -8.31 31.08 -12.15
CA VAL A 288 -8.35 31.00 -13.62
C VAL A 288 -7.41 29.92 -14.12
N GLU A 289 -6.21 29.82 -13.55
CA GLU A 289 -5.23 28.83 -13.97
C GLU A 289 -5.69 27.40 -13.64
N ALA A 290 -6.30 27.20 -12.47
CA ALA A 290 -6.85 25.90 -12.10
C ALA A 290 -8.01 25.50 -13.01
N ALA A 291 -8.93 26.42 -13.33
CA ALA A 291 -10.02 26.17 -14.26
C ALA A 291 -9.51 25.77 -15.65
N LYS A 292 -8.50 26.49 -16.17
CA LYS A 292 -7.87 26.21 -17.48
C LYS A 292 -7.21 24.83 -17.51
N LEU A 293 -6.38 24.50 -16.52
CA LEU A 293 -5.73 23.19 -16.41
C LEU A 293 -6.74 22.03 -16.38
N ILE A 294 -7.83 22.17 -15.63
CA ILE A 294 -8.83 21.11 -15.48
C ILE A 294 -9.60 20.92 -16.79
N VAL A 295 -10.01 22.01 -17.45
CA VAL A 295 -10.71 21.94 -18.74
C VAL A 295 -9.80 21.37 -19.83
N ASP A 296 -8.53 21.77 -19.87
CA ASP A 296 -7.54 21.22 -20.80
C ASP A 296 -7.32 19.72 -20.57
N PHE A 297 -7.25 19.29 -19.30
CA PHE A 297 -7.09 17.89 -18.94
C PHE A 297 -8.32 17.04 -19.28
N ILE A 298 -9.53 17.59 -19.12
CA ILE A 298 -10.79 16.94 -19.52
C ILE A 298 -10.86 16.81 -21.04
N ASN A 299 -10.48 17.85 -21.78
CA ASN A 299 -10.44 17.82 -23.24
C ASN A 299 -9.45 16.79 -23.78
N ALA A 300 -8.31 16.60 -23.11
CA ALA A 300 -7.33 15.58 -23.43
C ALA A 300 -7.81 14.14 -23.11
N ASN A 301 -8.71 13.98 -22.13
CA ASN A 301 -9.13 12.68 -21.59
C ASN A 301 -10.67 12.55 -21.56
N LYS A 302 -11.29 12.67 -22.74
CA LYS A 302 -12.74 12.92 -22.98
C LYS A 302 -13.81 12.04 -22.30
N GLU A 303 -13.47 11.06 -21.48
CA GLU A 303 -14.47 10.22 -20.78
C GLU A 303 -14.11 9.87 -19.33
N LYS A 304 -12.93 10.27 -18.84
CA LYS A 304 -12.41 9.81 -17.54
C LYS A 304 -12.77 10.74 -16.37
N MET A 305 -13.05 12.01 -16.65
CA MET A 305 -13.17 13.06 -15.65
C MET A 305 -14.22 14.11 -16.05
N SER A 306 -15.11 14.49 -15.13
CA SER A 306 -16.15 15.50 -15.38
C SER A 306 -16.33 16.46 -14.20
N VAL A 307 -16.44 17.76 -14.49
CA VAL A 307 -16.67 18.78 -13.45
C VAL A 307 -18.11 18.68 -12.95
N ILE A 308 -18.30 18.65 -11.63
CA ILE A 308 -19.61 18.68 -10.99
C ILE A 308 -20.01 20.13 -10.70
N CYS A 309 -19.16 20.85 -9.97
CA CYS A 309 -19.35 22.26 -9.64
C CYS A 309 -18.03 22.87 -9.13
N ALA A 310 -17.94 24.19 -9.15
CA ALA A 310 -16.90 24.93 -8.45
C ALA A 310 -17.52 25.81 -7.35
N ALA A 311 -16.74 26.14 -6.34
CA ALA A 311 -17.14 27.00 -5.25
C ALA A 311 -16.08 28.07 -5.04
N HIS A 312 -16.54 29.31 -4.92
CA HIS A 312 -15.70 30.45 -4.61
C HIS A 312 -16.33 31.21 -3.44
N ILE A 313 -15.72 31.12 -2.26
CA ILE A 313 -16.16 31.74 -0.99
C ILE A 313 -17.61 31.41 -0.61
N ASN A 314 -18.60 32.15 -1.14
CA ASN A 314 -20.03 32.02 -0.86
C ASN A 314 -20.88 31.75 -2.12
N GLU A 315 -20.25 31.64 -3.29
CA GLU A 315 -20.94 31.44 -4.56
C GLU A 315 -20.71 30.02 -5.09
N LEU A 316 -21.77 29.44 -5.65
CA LEU A 316 -21.72 28.17 -6.35
C LEU A 316 -21.61 28.45 -7.85
N LEU A 317 -20.51 28.02 -8.45
CA LEU A 317 -20.24 28.16 -9.87
C LEU A 317 -20.65 26.88 -10.60
N THR A 318 -21.44 27.05 -11.66
CA THR A 318 -21.89 25.94 -12.50
C THR A 318 -20.78 25.51 -13.47
N VAL A 319 -20.98 24.39 -14.16
CA VAL A 319 -20.02 23.90 -15.18
C VAL A 319 -19.79 24.93 -16.29
N GLU A 320 -20.83 25.70 -16.64
CA GLU A 320 -20.72 26.76 -17.64
C GLU A 320 -19.81 27.89 -17.17
N ASP A 321 -19.88 28.25 -15.89
CA ASP A 321 -19.07 29.32 -15.34
C ASP A 321 -17.60 28.91 -15.20
N VAL A 322 -17.33 27.65 -14.88
CA VAL A 322 -15.97 27.08 -14.92
C VAL A 322 -15.39 27.15 -16.33
N ASN A 323 -16.19 26.87 -17.36
CA ASN A 323 -15.76 26.99 -18.76
C ASN A 323 -15.53 28.45 -19.18
N LYS A 324 -16.29 29.41 -18.63
CA LYS A 324 -16.03 30.84 -18.83
C LYS A 324 -14.73 31.26 -18.17
N LEU A 325 -14.48 30.82 -16.94
CA LEU A 325 -13.24 31.09 -16.21
C LEU A 325 -12.01 30.52 -16.95
N ALA A 326 -12.10 29.32 -17.52
CA ALA A 326 -11.01 28.72 -18.28
C ALA A 326 -10.62 29.50 -19.56
N LYS A 327 -11.55 30.28 -20.13
CA LYS A 327 -11.31 31.13 -21.31
C LYS A 327 -10.65 32.46 -20.96
N LEU A 328 -10.66 32.87 -19.68
CA LEU A 328 -10.02 34.09 -19.25
C LEU A 328 -8.49 33.92 -19.26
N PRO A 329 -7.74 34.95 -19.66
CA PRO A 329 -6.29 34.93 -19.53
C PRO A 329 -5.89 34.96 -18.05
N SER A 330 -4.85 34.19 -17.70
CA SER A 330 -4.28 34.22 -16.34
C SER A 330 -3.67 35.57 -16.01
N LEU A 331 -3.41 35.82 -14.72
CA LEU A 331 -2.85 37.11 -14.30
C LEU A 331 -1.45 37.35 -14.92
N ASP A 332 -0.65 36.30 -15.05
CA ASP A 332 0.65 36.38 -15.72
C ASP A 332 0.51 36.56 -17.23
N GLU A 333 -0.46 35.90 -17.88
CA GLU A 333 -0.76 36.17 -19.30
C GLU A 333 -1.22 37.62 -19.51
N LEU A 334 -2.01 38.17 -18.59
CA LEU A 334 -2.43 39.57 -18.61
C LEU A 334 -1.26 40.51 -18.39
N ARG A 335 -0.39 40.24 -17.41
CA ARG A 335 0.84 41.03 -17.19
C ARG A 335 1.75 40.99 -18.40
N VAL A 336 1.95 39.83 -19.02
CA VAL A 336 2.73 39.69 -20.25
C VAL A 336 2.06 40.44 -21.40
N LYS A 337 0.73 40.37 -21.55
CA LYS A 337 0.01 41.17 -22.54
C LYS A 337 0.24 42.66 -22.28
N ILE A 338 0.09 43.14 -21.05
CA ILE A 338 0.30 44.55 -20.67
C ILE A 338 1.76 44.96 -20.91
N MET A 339 2.73 44.15 -20.49
CA MET A 339 4.15 44.41 -20.75
C MET A 339 4.44 44.45 -22.24
N ARG A 340 3.93 43.51 -23.03
CA ARG A 340 4.01 43.59 -24.49
C ARG A 340 3.38 44.88 -24.98
N LEU A 341 2.20 45.27 -24.47
CA LEU A 341 1.56 46.50 -24.88
C LEU A 341 2.42 47.74 -24.62
N ILE A 342 3.14 47.78 -23.49
CA ILE A 342 4.03 48.86 -23.07
C ILE A 342 5.37 48.83 -23.84
N SER A 343 5.95 47.65 -24.06
CA SER A 343 7.24 47.46 -24.75
C SER A 343 7.14 47.51 -26.27
N TYR A 344 5.94 47.44 -26.84
CA TYR A 344 5.73 47.74 -28.25
C TYR A 344 6.05 49.21 -28.47
N ASP A 345 7.14 49.46 -29.19
CA ASP A 345 7.61 50.80 -29.52
C ASP A 345 6.45 51.61 -30.15
N ILE A 346 6.15 52.77 -29.56
CA ILE A 346 5.05 53.66 -29.96
C ILE A 346 5.05 53.92 -31.49
N PRO A 347 6.20 54.04 -32.19
CA PRO A 347 6.25 54.21 -33.64
C PRO A 347 5.69 53.01 -34.42
N ALA A 348 5.96 51.78 -33.99
CA ALA A 348 5.48 50.58 -34.69
C ALA A 348 3.95 50.41 -34.56
N ARG A 349 3.38 50.79 -33.41
CA ARG A 349 1.92 50.86 -33.22
C ARG A 349 1.27 51.90 -34.11
N LEU A 350 1.85 53.09 -34.19
CA LEU A 350 1.33 54.16 -35.05
C LEU A 350 1.38 53.74 -36.53
N ALA A 351 2.51 53.17 -36.97
CA ALA A 351 2.67 52.67 -38.33
C ALA A 351 1.68 51.53 -38.67
N LEU A 352 1.49 50.57 -37.77
CA LEU A 352 0.51 49.48 -37.96
C LEU A 352 -0.93 49.98 -37.93
N SER A 353 -1.25 50.96 -37.08
CA SER A 353 -2.60 51.53 -36.98
C SER A 353 -2.95 52.30 -38.25
N ILE A 354 -2.05 53.15 -38.73
CA ILE A 354 -2.20 53.92 -39.97
C ILE A 354 -2.33 52.98 -41.18
N ASN A 355 -1.51 51.94 -41.26
CA ASN A 355 -1.52 51.01 -42.40
C ASN A 355 -2.60 49.91 -42.32
N SER A 356 -3.26 49.74 -41.17
CA SER A 356 -4.24 48.65 -40.97
C SER A 356 -5.49 48.81 -41.85
N SER A 357 -5.95 50.03 -42.06
CA SER A 357 -7.12 50.34 -42.91
C SER A 357 -6.82 50.02 -44.38
N SER A 358 -5.66 50.47 -44.86
CA SER A 358 -5.17 50.22 -46.23
C SER A 358 -4.96 48.73 -46.49
N MET A 359 -4.36 48.00 -45.54
CA MET A 359 -4.15 46.55 -45.62
C MET A 359 -5.46 45.75 -45.59
N ARG A 360 -6.47 46.17 -44.82
CA ARG A 360 -7.79 45.52 -44.84
C ARG A 360 -8.48 45.72 -46.18
N LEU A 361 -8.41 46.92 -46.75
CA LEU A 361 -9.00 47.22 -48.05
C LEU A 361 -8.29 46.43 -49.17
N MET A 362 -6.96 46.34 -49.11
CA MET A 362 -6.16 45.53 -50.04
C MET A 362 -6.46 44.03 -49.92
N ARG A 363 -6.65 43.48 -48.72
CA ARG A 363 -7.08 42.07 -48.54
C ARG A 363 -8.48 41.80 -49.08
N VAL A 364 -9.40 42.77 -48.97
CA VAL A 364 -10.73 42.65 -49.55
C VAL A 364 -10.63 42.68 -51.08
N LEU A 365 -9.83 43.57 -51.65
CA LEU A 365 -9.58 43.63 -53.09
C LEU A 365 -8.91 42.34 -53.62
N ASP A 366 -7.91 41.80 -52.93
CA ASP A 366 -7.27 40.53 -53.28
C ASP A 366 -8.25 39.36 -53.19
N TYR A 367 -9.11 39.33 -52.16
CA TYR A 367 -10.16 38.33 -52.03
C TYR A 367 -11.13 38.38 -53.23
N TYR A 368 -11.56 39.57 -53.67
CA TYR A 368 -12.41 39.71 -54.85
C TYR A 368 -11.67 39.43 -56.16
N SER A 369 -10.38 39.74 -56.25
CA SER A 369 -9.51 39.41 -57.38
C SER A 369 -9.36 37.89 -57.55
N SER A 370 -9.17 37.17 -56.45
CA SER A 370 -9.03 35.69 -56.43
C SER A 370 -10.32 34.91 -56.72
N LYS A 371 -11.47 35.59 -56.77
CA LYS A 371 -12.80 34.99 -56.95
C LYS A 371 -13.35 35.18 -58.37
N LYS A 372 -12.65 35.93 -59.22
CA LYS A 372 -12.82 36.00 -60.68
C LYS A 372 -11.79 35.10 -61.33
#